data_AF-A0A2S5VY73-F1
#
_entry.id   AF-A0A2S5VY73-F1
#
_cell.length_a   1.000
_cell.length_b   1.000
_cell.length_c   1.000
_cell.angle_alpha   90.00
_cell.angle_beta   90.00
_cell.angle_gamma   90.00
#
_symmetry.space_group_name_H-M   'P 1'
#
loop_
_entity.id
_entity.type
_entity.pdbx_description
1 polymer ?
#
loop_
_entity_poly.entity_id
_entity_poly.type
_entity_poly.pdbx_seq_one_letter_code
_entity_poly.pdbx_strand_id
1 'polypeptide(L)'
;MPHARHPAAAGLLFLVAAVSGCSGQGILHLSQSEFTEPTCATTRDIPADELTAAADESCRPVGSTIVFPSGDRITVQGGGGTVFANGDDTTRYAYEDVGDYGVVAARYTEDCTDVETWGPTEAITKIRAAFGEHWPCDSR
;
A
#
# COMPACT_ATOMS: atom_id res chain seq x y z
N MET A 1 -51.93 -22.40 -47.96
CA MET A 1 -51.96 -21.02 -47.40
C MET A 1 -52.92 -21.02 -46.23
N PRO A 2 -52.65 -20.47 -45.03
CA PRO A 2 -51.40 -20.00 -44.43
C PRO A 2 -51.05 -20.70 -43.10
N HIS A 3 -49.79 -20.55 -42.71
CA HIS A 3 -49.18 -20.98 -41.45
C HIS A 3 -49.61 -20.11 -40.26
N ALA A 4 -49.64 -20.70 -39.06
CA ALA A 4 -49.42 -19.96 -37.82
C ALA A 4 -48.54 -20.81 -36.88
N ARG A 5 -47.23 -20.55 -36.94
CA ARG A 5 -46.23 -20.96 -35.96
C ARG A 5 -46.26 -19.94 -34.83
N HIS A 6 -46.28 -20.37 -33.57
CA HIS A 6 -45.89 -19.52 -32.44
C HIS A 6 -44.71 -20.18 -31.69
N PRO A 7 -43.79 -19.35 -31.18
CA PRO A 7 -42.39 -19.73 -31.00
C PRO A 7 -42.05 -20.25 -29.61
N ALA A 8 -40.95 -21.00 -29.58
CA ALA A 8 -40.27 -21.53 -28.41
C ALA A 8 -39.87 -20.41 -27.43
N ALA A 9 -40.28 -20.55 -26.18
CA ALA A 9 -39.74 -19.78 -25.07
C ALA A 9 -38.41 -20.43 -24.62
N ALA A 10 -37.30 -19.97 -25.20
CA ALA A 10 -35.97 -20.25 -24.70
C ALA A 10 -35.71 -19.35 -23.48
N GLY A 11 -35.88 -19.91 -22.29
CA GLY A 11 -35.51 -19.27 -21.03
C GLY A 11 -34.00 -19.19 -20.92
N LEU A 12 -33.44 -17.99 -21.11
CA LEU A 12 -32.03 -17.69 -20.92
C LEU A 12 -31.76 -17.58 -19.41
N LEU A 13 -31.18 -18.61 -18.79
CA LEU A 13 -30.65 -18.51 -17.43
C LEU A 13 -29.34 -17.72 -17.47
N PHE A 14 -29.36 -16.47 -16.99
CA PHE A 14 -28.14 -15.74 -16.65
C PHE A 14 -27.54 -16.33 -15.38
N LEU A 15 -26.52 -17.16 -15.53
CA LEU A 15 -25.61 -17.53 -14.45
C LEU A 15 -24.77 -16.29 -14.11
N VAL A 16 -25.14 -15.59 -13.04
CA VAL A 16 -24.29 -14.58 -12.42
C VAL A 16 -23.17 -15.34 -11.71
N ALA A 17 -22.00 -15.42 -12.36
CA ALA A 17 -20.79 -15.90 -11.71
C ALA A 17 -20.38 -14.87 -10.66
N ALA A 18 -20.60 -15.18 -9.38
CA ALA A 18 -19.99 -14.44 -8.30
C ALA A 18 -18.48 -14.61 -8.42
N VAL A 19 -17.79 -13.58 -8.89
CA VAL A 19 -16.33 -13.52 -8.82
C VAL A 19 -16.02 -13.27 -7.34
N SER A 20 -15.88 -14.35 -6.57
CA SER A 20 -15.23 -14.29 -5.27
C SER A 20 -13.77 -13.99 -5.55
N GLY A 21 -13.46 -12.70 -5.70
CA GLY A 21 -12.10 -12.21 -5.66
C GLY A 21 -11.53 -12.60 -4.32
N CYS A 22 -10.70 -13.65 -4.29
CA CYS A 22 -9.81 -13.85 -3.18
C CYS A 22 -8.96 -12.58 -3.08
N SER A 23 -9.20 -11.78 -2.06
CA SER A 23 -8.26 -10.75 -1.62
C SER A 23 -6.98 -11.49 -1.29
N GLY A 24 -6.04 -11.48 -2.23
CA GLY A 24 -4.71 -12.02 -2.01
C GLY A 24 -4.06 -11.16 -0.96
N GLN A 25 -4.02 -11.63 0.29
CA GLN A 25 -3.19 -11.03 1.32
C GLN A 25 -1.74 -11.19 0.85
N GLY A 26 -1.22 -10.12 0.25
CA GLY A 26 0.18 -10.02 -0.11
C GLY A 26 1.03 -10.22 1.13
N ILE A 27 2.16 -10.89 0.99
CA ILE A 27 3.22 -10.87 2.00
C ILE A 27 4.42 -10.23 1.34
N LEU A 28 4.96 -9.19 1.97
CA LEU A 28 6.24 -8.63 1.55
C LEU A 28 7.35 -9.61 1.91
N HIS A 29 7.79 -10.39 0.93
CA HIS A 29 8.91 -11.31 1.08
C HIS A 29 10.21 -10.58 0.79
N LEU A 30 11.00 -10.39 1.84
CA LEU A 30 12.36 -9.87 1.78
C LEU A 30 13.33 -10.95 2.28
N SER A 31 14.39 -11.17 1.52
CA SER A 31 15.48 -12.07 1.88
C SER A 31 16.41 -11.41 2.89
N GLN A 32 17.23 -12.23 3.57
CA GLN A 32 18.24 -11.72 4.51
C GLN A 32 19.26 -10.78 3.84
N SER A 33 19.53 -10.96 2.54
CA SER A 33 20.40 -10.08 1.76
C SER A 33 19.77 -8.71 1.45
N GLU A 34 18.50 -8.51 1.76
CA GLU A 34 17.79 -7.22 1.62
C GLU A 34 17.62 -6.52 2.98
N PHE A 35 18.38 -6.98 3.99
CA PHE A 35 18.44 -6.43 5.35
C PHE A 35 19.88 -6.31 5.84
N THR A 36 20.78 -5.87 4.97
CA THR A 36 22.21 -5.73 5.26
C THR A 36 22.58 -4.35 5.79
N GLU A 37 21.78 -3.33 5.50
CA GLU A 37 22.05 -1.97 5.96
C GLU A 37 21.83 -1.84 7.47
N PRO A 38 22.73 -1.13 8.18
CA PRO A 38 22.56 -0.86 9.60
C PRO A 38 21.41 0.14 9.81
N THR A 39 20.84 0.15 11.01
CA THR A 39 19.92 1.24 11.40
C THR A 39 20.69 2.54 11.59
N CYS A 40 20.09 3.67 11.22
CA CYS A 40 20.71 4.98 11.39
C CYS A 40 21.04 5.26 12.87
N ALA A 41 22.24 5.77 13.13
CA ALA A 41 22.68 6.09 14.49
C ALA A 41 21.91 7.27 15.11
N THR A 42 21.39 8.16 14.27
CA THR A 42 20.60 9.32 14.68
C THR A 42 19.21 9.21 14.08
N THR A 43 18.19 9.29 14.93
CA THR A 43 16.79 9.38 14.52
C THR A 43 16.45 10.82 14.17
N ARG A 44 15.66 11.04 13.12
CA ARG A 44 15.25 12.37 12.68
C ARG A 44 13.80 12.40 12.20
N ASP A 45 13.31 13.61 11.97
CA ASP A 45 12.08 13.80 11.19
C ASP A 45 12.42 13.72 9.70
N ILE A 46 11.63 12.95 8.97
CA ILE A 46 11.78 12.75 7.53
C ILE A 46 10.44 13.14 6.88
N PRO A 47 10.38 14.27 6.17
CA PRO A 47 9.22 14.60 5.35
C PRO A 47 8.90 13.45 4.39
N ALA A 48 7.61 13.12 4.20
CA ALA A 48 7.21 11.99 3.37
C ALA A 48 7.76 12.10 1.93
N ASP A 49 7.78 13.32 1.38
CA ASP A 49 8.33 13.63 0.05
C ASP A 49 9.86 13.55 -0.04
N GLU A 50 10.57 13.49 1.10
CA GLU A 50 12.02 13.29 1.18
C GLU A 50 12.43 11.83 1.39
N LEU A 51 11.48 10.89 1.49
CA LEU A 51 11.78 9.47 1.74
C LEU A 51 12.70 8.84 0.69
N THR A 52 12.62 9.30 -0.57
CA THR A 52 13.55 8.86 -1.62
C THR A 52 14.98 9.26 -1.32
N ALA A 53 15.20 10.52 -0.92
CA ALA A 53 16.54 11.01 -0.58
C ALA A 53 17.07 10.36 0.71
N ALA A 54 16.18 10.06 1.66
CA ALA A 54 16.56 9.35 2.89
C ALA A 54 17.04 7.92 2.62
N ALA A 55 16.55 7.26 1.57
CA ALA A 55 17.00 5.92 1.20
C ALA A 55 18.37 5.90 0.50
N ASP A 56 18.87 7.04 0.03
CA ASP A 56 20.23 7.16 -0.48
C ASP A 56 21.27 7.21 0.67
N GLU A 57 20.81 7.35 1.93
CA GLU A 57 21.66 7.21 3.11
C GLU A 57 21.99 5.72 3.32
N SER A 58 23.25 5.40 3.65
CA SER A 58 23.68 4.01 3.90
C SER A 58 23.22 3.47 5.26
N CYS A 59 21.99 3.75 5.66
CA CYS A 59 21.37 3.28 6.88
C CYS A 59 19.83 3.29 6.79
N ARG A 60 19.19 2.34 7.47
CA ARG A 60 17.72 2.30 7.56
C ARG A 60 17.19 3.26 8.63
N PRO A 61 16.14 4.04 8.34
CA PRO A 61 15.63 5.07 9.25
C PRO A 61 14.74 4.53 10.38
N VAL A 62 15.03 3.32 10.90
CA VAL A 62 14.31 2.76 12.04
C VAL A 62 14.49 3.68 13.26
N GLY A 63 13.38 4.03 13.91
CA GLY A 63 13.31 5.01 15.01
C GLY A 63 13.11 6.45 14.55
N SER A 64 13.32 6.77 13.27
CA SER A 64 12.98 8.08 12.71
C SER A 64 11.47 8.25 12.55
N THR A 65 11.00 9.49 12.41
CA THR A 65 9.59 9.83 12.27
C THR A 65 9.29 10.37 10.89
N ILE A 66 8.37 9.74 10.18
CA ILE A 66 7.83 10.25 8.92
C ILE A 66 6.88 11.39 9.26
N VAL A 67 7.04 12.53 8.58
CA VAL A 67 6.17 13.70 8.71
C VAL A 67 5.39 13.88 7.42
N PHE A 68 4.07 13.75 7.49
CA PHE A 68 3.19 13.90 6.33
C PHE A 68 2.87 15.38 6.06
N PRO A 69 2.42 15.74 4.84
CA PRO A 69 2.13 17.13 4.48
C PRO A 69 1.10 17.84 5.39
N SER A 70 0.19 17.08 6.01
CA SER A 70 -0.78 17.58 7.00
C SER A 70 -0.16 17.91 8.37
N GLY A 71 1.09 17.53 8.61
CA GLY A 71 1.75 17.58 9.91
C GLY A 71 1.58 16.32 10.75
N ASP A 72 0.86 15.31 10.26
CA ASP A 72 0.73 14.00 10.90
C ASP A 72 2.05 13.24 10.91
N ARG A 73 2.22 12.34 11.89
CA ARG A 73 3.53 11.77 12.22
C ARG A 73 3.45 10.29 12.55
N ILE A 74 4.36 9.50 12.00
CA ILE A 74 4.51 8.08 12.33
C ILE A 74 5.98 7.73 12.56
N THR A 75 6.29 7.09 13.68
CA THR A 75 7.64 6.57 13.93
C THR A 75 7.84 5.20 13.28
N VAL A 76 8.93 5.03 12.54
CA VAL A 76 9.31 3.76 11.91
C VAL A 76 9.83 2.80 12.99
N GLN A 77 9.22 1.62 13.12
CA GLN A 77 9.60 0.60 14.11
C GLN A 77 10.19 -0.68 13.47
N GLY A 78 10.33 -0.69 12.13
CA GLY A 78 10.58 -1.88 11.33
C GLY A 78 9.26 -2.60 10.97
N GLY A 79 9.19 -3.19 9.77
CA GLY A 79 7.93 -3.68 9.20
C GLY A 79 6.97 -2.54 8.82
N GLY A 80 5.67 -2.78 8.97
CA GLY A 80 4.62 -1.82 8.63
C GLY A 80 3.92 -1.16 9.82
N GLY A 81 3.29 -0.02 9.58
CA GLY A 81 2.44 0.65 10.56
C GLY A 81 1.43 1.61 9.95
N THR A 82 0.35 1.88 10.69
CA THR A 82 -0.74 2.78 10.25
C THR A 82 -1.19 3.70 11.39
N VAL A 83 -1.60 4.92 11.04
CA VAL A 83 -2.27 5.86 11.96
C VAL A 83 -3.41 6.58 11.24
N PHE A 84 -4.38 7.06 12.02
CA PHE A 84 -5.39 8.00 11.53
C PHE A 84 -4.79 9.41 11.45
N ALA A 85 -5.22 10.17 10.45
CA ALA A 85 -4.92 11.59 10.40
C ALA A 85 -5.53 12.31 11.62
N ASN A 86 -4.82 13.29 12.17
CA ASN A 86 -5.34 14.07 13.28
C ASN A 86 -6.54 14.91 12.82
N GLY A 87 -7.69 14.70 13.46
CA GLY A 87 -8.90 15.49 13.20
C GLY A 87 -9.69 15.06 11.96
N ASP A 88 -9.32 13.95 11.32
CA ASP A 88 -10.02 13.34 10.18
C ASP A 88 -10.02 11.81 10.34
N ASP A 89 -11.21 11.23 10.50
CA ASP A 89 -11.41 9.78 10.63
C ASP A 89 -11.43 9.04 9.28
N THR A 90 -11.53 9.79 8.18
CA THR A 90 -11.59 9.27 6.82
C THR A 90 -10.22 9.19 6.16
N THR A 91 -9.24 9.97 6.61
CA THR A 91 -7.86 9.92 6.10
C THR A 91 -6.97 9.07 6.99
N ARG A 92 -6.19 8.19 6.38
CA ARG A 92 -5.21 7.33 7.04
C ARG A 92 -3.84 7.52 6.43
N TYR A 93 -2.83 7.30 7.26
CA TYR A 93 -1.44 7.23 6.85
C TYR A 93 -0.90 5.84 7.14
N ALA A 94 -0.11 5.31 6.21
CA ALA A 94 0.58 4.04 6.34
C ALA A 94 2.06 4.20 6.00
N TYR A 95 2.88 3.30 6.53
CA TYR A 95 4.23 3.07 6.03
C TYR A 95 4.57 1.59 6.06
N GLU A 96 5.58 1.24 5.26
CA GLU A 96 6.21 -0.07 5.25
C GLU A 96 7.73 0.10 5.09
N ASP A 97 8.49 -0.56 5.97
CA ASP A 97 9.94 -0.71 5.86
C ASP A 97 10.24 -1.84 4.86
N VAL A 98 10.82 -1.49 3.72
CA VAL A 98 11.17 -2.41 2.64
C VAL A 98 12.65 -2.81 2.73
N GLY A 99 13.23 -2.83 3.94
CA GLY A 99 14.61 -3.23 4.16
C GLY A 99 15.60 -2.26 3.53
N ASP A 100 16.61 -2.78 2.84
CA ASP A 100 17.67 -1.99 2.19
C ASP A 100 17.15 -1.13 1.01
N TYR A 101 15.88 -1.29 0.61
CA TYR A 101 15.25 -0.42 -0.39
C TYR A 101 14.67 0.86 0.21
N GLY A 102 14.65 0.98 1.54
CA GLY A 102 14.11 2.12 2.26
C GLY A 102 12.64 1.96 2.66
N VAL A 103 12.00 3.09 2.99
CA VAL A 103 10.62 3.13 3.51
C VAL A 103 9.67 3.68 2.45
N VAL A 104 8.52 3.04 2.30
CA VAL A 104 7.39 3.56 1.53
C VAL A 104 6.33 4.07 2.49
N ALA A 105 5.80 5.25 2.24
CA ALA A 105 4.67 5.81 2.99
C ALA A 105 3.51 6.13 2.06
N ALA A 106 2.29 6.15 2.60
CA ALA A 106 1.11 6.56 1.86
C ALA A 106 0.10 7.32 2.70
N ARG A 107 -0.64 8.21 2.03
CA ARG A 107 -1.93 8.73 2.48
C ARG A 107 -3.02 8.03 1.70
N TYR A 108 -4.09 7.65 2.36
CA TYR A 108 -5.25 7.10 1.69
C TYR A 108 -6.55 7.44 2.40
N THR A 109 -7.63 7.55 1.64
CA THR A 109 -8.99 7.66 2.19
C THR A 109 -9.51 6.30 2.63
N GLU A 110 -10.48 6.28 3.54
CA GLU A 110 -11.09 5.05 4.05
C GLU A 110 -11.70 4.17 2.93
N ASP A 111 -12.25 4.81 1.91
CA ASP A 111 -12.80 4.13 0.72
C ASP A 111 -11.75 3.80 -0.35
N CYS A 112 -10.49 4.16 -0.11
CA CYS A 112 -9.34 3.87 -0.97
C CYS A 112 -9.44 4.45 -2.38
N THR A 113 -10.19 5.54 -2.55
CA THR A 113 -10.34 6.22 -3.84
C THR A 113 -9.25 7.25 -4.11
N ASP A 114 -8.65 7.82 -3.05
CA ASP A 114 -7.48 8.69 -3.14
C ASP A 114 -6.31 8.01 -2.42
N VAL A 115 -5.23 7.73 -3.16
CA VAL A 115 -3.99 7.16 -2.63
C VAL A 115 -2.82 7.97 -3.15
N GLU A 116 -2.07 8.55 -2.22
CA GLU A 116 -0.80 9.22 -2.48
C GLU A 116 0.31 8.37 -1.86
N THR A 117 1.38 8.09 -2.61
CA THR A 117 2.50 7.26 -2.15
C THR A 117 3.81 8.02 -2.31
N TRP A 118 4.67 7.90 -1.30
CA TRP A 118 6.02 8.45 -1.30
C TRP A 118 7.05 7.39 -0.95
N GLY A 119 8.26 7.56 -1.47
CA GLY A 119 9.40 6.69 -1.20
C GLY A 119 10.17 6.32 -2.46
N PRO A 120 11.24 5.53 -2.30
CA PRO A 120 12.08 5.09 -3.40
C PRO A 120 11.32 4.26 -4.43
N THR A 121 11.61 4.47 -5.72
CA THR A 121 10.93 3.76 -6.82
C THR A 121 11.03 2.23 -6.70
N GLU A 122 12.18 1.71 -6.28
CA GLU A 122 12.37 0.26 -6.10
C GLU A 122 11.54 -0.30 -4.93
N ALA A 123 11.49 0.41 -3.81
CA ALA A 123 10.66 0.03 -2.67
C ALA A 123 9.16 0.04 -3.04
N ILE A 124 8.70 1.07 -3.77
CA ILE A 124 7.33 1.16 -4.30
C ILE A 124 7.03 0.00 -5.26
N THR A 125 8.00 -0.39 -6.10
CA THR A 125 7.82 -1.51 -7.03
C THR A 125 7.60 -2.81 -6.27
N LYS A 126 8.37 -3.05 -5.19
CA LYS A 126 8.24 -4.25 -4.35
C LYS A 126 6.95 -4.30 -3.58
N ILE A 127 6.55 -3.19 -2.96
CA ILE A 127 5.31 -3.15 -2.18
C ILE A 127 4.09 -3.40 -3.08
N ARG A 128 4.08 -2.84 -4.30
CA ARG A 128 3.00 -3.08 -5.27
C ARG A 128 3.02 -4.50 -5.83
N ALA A 129 4.20 -5.09 -6.02
CA ALA A 129 4.29 -6.49 -6.41
C ALA A 129 3.76 -7.42 -5.31
N ALA A 130 3.93 -7.06 -4.03
CA ALA A 130 3.43 -7.83 -2.90
C ALA A 130 1.92 -7.63 -2.69
N PHE A 131 1.44 -6.39 -2.63
CA PHE A 131 0.11 -6.04 -2.13
C PHE A 131 -0.81 -5.37 -3.17
N GLY A 132 -0.34 -5.12 -4.40
CA GLY A 132 -1.10 -4.45 -5.46
C GLY A 132 -1.00 -2.92 -5.46
N GLU A 133 -1.69 -2.27 -6.39
CA GLU A 133 -1.63 -0.80 -6.59
C GLU A 133 -2.24 -0.02 -5.40
N HIS A 134 -3.21 -0.61 -4.69
CA HIS A 134 -3.81 -0.04 -3.48
C HIS A 134 -3.20 -0.67 -2.22
N TRP A 135 -1.89 -0.91 -2.23
CA TRP A 135 -1.17 -1.55 -1.13
C TRP A 135 -1.51 -1.04 0.29
N PRO A 136 -1.72 0.26 0.58
CA PRO A 136 -2.00 0.68 1.95
C PRO A 136 -3.41 0.29 2.43
N CYS A 137 -4.28 -0.10 1.50
CA CYS A 137 -5.64 -0.56 1.76
C CYS A 137 -5.72 -2.08 1.93
N ASP A 138 -4.89 -2.80 1.17
CA ASP A 138 -4.93 -4.27 1.06
C ASP A 138 -3.92 -4.97 1.98
N SER A 139 -2.98 -4.23 2.61
CA SER A 139 -1.95 -4.77 3.50
C SER A 139 -2.44 -5.16 4.92
N ARG A 140 -3.75 -5.37 5.12
CA ARG A 140 -4.38 -5.65 6.42
C ARG A 140 -4.71 -7.13 6.66
#